data_AF-A0A7U9R2D2-F1
#
_entry.id   AF-A0A7U9R2D2-F1
#
_cell.length_a   1.000
_cell.length_b   1.000
_cell.length_c   1.000
_cell.angle_alpha   90.00
_cell.angle_beta   90.00
_cell.angle_gamma   90.00
#
_symmetry.space_group_name_H-M   'P 1'
#
loop_
_entity.id
_entity.type
_entity.pdbx_description
1 polymer ?
#
loop_
_entity_poly.entity_id
_entity_poly.type
_entity_poly.pdbx_seq_one_letter_code
_entity_poly.pdbx_strand_id
1 'polypeptide(L)'
;MMKEMLKEAEYQLLHYPKRTIVGRIKRIIKSAAGRKAEPVDRVNWPNGLLAKGLADYYMQHKNSEEAREILDCLKRYYDRWINKQCKLYFLDDAVSGMALIDLHQITGEEKYKQAADKIARFLMEHETDRSGSLPYRPKQKNGYIFADMIGMVCPFLCKYGSTYSDMNTVNLAVAQIQNFVEFGMDAKTNLPYHGYQYENGIKYGIIGWGRAVGWLLMGMSESLAYIEETRPSYEVIKQAYRRIVDKVEAYQRENGLYSWQLEAKEGPVDTSATAMILYAIARSLDTKVLIGIHRSRMTRGRDALFQMVKDGKIDQCLAECQGFCLYPQVYGTYPWSLGPALSLFALTQEKGN
;
A
#
# COMPACT_ATOMS: atom_id res chain seq x y z
N MET A 1 14.18 -0.23 19.62
CA MET A 1 13.04 0.20 18.80
C MET A 1 13.10 -0.23 17.34
N MET A 2 13.93 0.35 16.44
CA MET A 2 13.92 -0.06 15.01
C MET A 2 14.17 -1.57 14.81
N LYS A 3 15.18 -2.13 15.49
CA LYS A 3 15.46 -3.59 15.45
C LYS A 3 14.29 -4.46 15.92
N GLU A 4 13.49 -3.97 16.87
CA GLU A 4 12.29 -4.69 17.34
C GLU A 4 11.16 -4.63 16.31
N MET A 5 11.00 -3.49 15.63
CA MET A 5 10.03 -3.35 14.53
C MET A 5 10.38 -4.27 13.37
N LEU A 6 11.65 -4.40 13.01
CA LEU A 6 12.11 -5.32 11.97
C LEU A 6 11.77 -6.77 12.33
N LYS A 7 12.14 -7.20 13.55
CA LYS A 7 11.82 -8.55 14.04
C LYS A 7 10.32 -8.83 14.05
N GLU A 8 9.51 -7.87 14.48
CA GLU A 8 8.05 -8.01 14.46
C GLU A 8 7.51 -8.07 13.02
N ALA A 9 8.04 -7.28 12.10
CA ALA A 9 7.63 -7.31 10.70
C ALA A 9 8.01 -8.63 10.01
N GLU A 10 9.21 -9.17 10.26
CA GLU A 10 9.61 -10.50 9.79
C GLU A 10 8.70 -11.59 10.37
N TYR A 11 8.41 -11.52 11.67
CA TYR A 11 7.47 -12.44 12.31
C TYR A 11 6.07 -12.36 11.68
N GLN A 12 5.51 -11.16 11.53
CA GLN A 12 4.19 -10.96 10.94
C GLN A 12 4.16 -11.36 9.45
N LEU A 13 5.20 -11.06 8.67
CA LEU A 13 5.28 -11.46 7.26
C LEU A 13 5.13 -12.98 7.09
N LEU A 14 5.68 -13.75 8.04
CA LEU A 14 5.62 -15.20 7.97
C LEU A 14 4.35 -15.78 8.58
N HIS A 15 3.73 -15.11 9.56
CA HIS A 15 2.68 -15.68 10.41
C HIS A 15 1.31 -14.98 10.32
N TYR A 16 1.20 -13.81 9.70
CA TYR A 16 -0.05 -13.09 9.52
C TYR A 16 -0.85 -13.61 8.30
N PRO A 17 -2.20 -13.65 8.38
CA PRO A 17 -3.00 -13.52 9.60
C PRO A 17 -2.83 -14.75 10.50
N LYS A 18 -2.85 -14.54 11.82
CA LYS A 18 -2.79 -15.66 12.79
C LYS A 18 -4.04 -16.53 12.62
N ARG A 19 -3.90 -17.69 11.98
CA ARG A 19 -5.01 -18.63 11.79
C ARG A 19 -5.21 -19.48 13.05
N THR A 20 -6.35 -19.31 13.72
CA THR A 20 -6.75 -20.13 14.87
C THR A 20 -7.19 -21.53 14.43
N ILE A 21 -7.14 -22.49 15.36
CA ILE A 21 -7.65 -23.87 15.15
C ILE A 21 -9.14 -23.83 14.75
N VAL A 22 -9.94 -23.00 15.43
CA VAL A 22 -11.36 -22.78 15.10
C VAL A 22 -11.54 -22.26 13.67
N GLY A 23 -10.68 -21.34 13.23
CA GLY A 23 -10.70 -20.84 11.84
C GLY A 23 -10.41 -21.93 10.82
N ARG A 24 -9.47 -22.85 11.10
CA ARG A 24 -9.21 -24.01 10.24
C ARG A 24 -10.41 -24.95 10.16
N ILE A 25 -11.06 -25.24 11.28
CA ILE A 25 -12.25 -26.10 11.34
C ILE A 25 -13.40 -25.48 10.55
N LYS A 26 -13.71 -24.19 10.78
CA LYS A 26 -14.75 -23.46 10.02
C LYS A 26 -14.49 -23.50 8.52
N ARG A 27 -13.23 -23.43 8.10
CA ARG A 27 -12.84 -23.52 6.69
C ARG A 27 -13.11 -24.90 6.10
N ILE A 28 -12.73 -25.96 6.81
CA ILE A 28 -12.98 -27.36 6.39
C ILE A 28 -14.49 -27.57 6.21
N ILE A 29 -15.29 -27.11 7.17
CA ILE A 29 -16.76 -27.20 7.10
C ILE A 29 -17.30 -26.43 5.89
N LYS A 30 -16.84 -25.19 5.66
CA LYS A 30 -17.26 -24.41 4.48
C LYS A 30 -16.90 -25.11 3.16
N SER A 31 -15.66 -25.59 3.04
CA SER A 31 -15.20 -26.30 1.84
C SER A 31 -15.97 -27.60 1.60
N ALA A 32 -16.24 -28.39 2.65
CA ALA A 32 -17.03 -29.62 2.56
C ALA A 32 -18.49 -29.34 2.18
N ALA A 33 -19.05 -28.20 2.62
CA ALA A 33 -20.40 -27.75 2.26
C ALA A 33 -20.47 -27.05 0.88
N GLY A 34 -19.42 -27.11 0.06
CA GLY A 34 -19.36 -26.43 -1.24
C GLY A 34 -19.37 -24.90 -1.15
N ARG A 35 -19.24 -24.33 0.04
CA ARG A 35 -19.21 -22.88 0.28
C ARG A 35 -17.80 -22.35 0.05
N LYS A 36 -17.70 -21.13 -0.52
CA LYS A 36 -16.41 -20.47 -0.71
C LYS A 36 -15.69 -20.27 0.63
N ALA A 37 -14.50 -20.84 0.71
CA ALA A 37 -13.56 -20.65 1.81
C ALA A 37 -12.50 -19.62 1.40
N GLU A 38 -11.98 -18.88 2.37
CA GLU A 38 -10.85 -17.98 2.14
C GLU A 38 -9.63 -18.76 1.60
N PRO A 39 -8.88 -18.16 0.66
CA PRO A 39 -7.65 -18.74 0.14
C PRO A 39 -6.71 -19.19 1.26
N VAL A 40 -6.08 -20.35 1.06
CA VAL A 40 -5.10 -20.89 2.02
C VAL A 40 -3.78 -20.13 1.95
N ASP A 41 -3.60 -19.30 0.91
CA ASP A 41 -2.37 -18.59 0.68
C ASP A 41 -2.10 -17.54 1.77
N ARG A 42 -0.83 -17.22 1.96
CA ARG A 42 -0.34 -16.17 2.86
C ARG A 42 0.15 -14.95 2.09
N VAL A 43 0.14 -14.98 0.76
CA VAL A 43 0.32 -13.78 -0.05
C VAL A 43 -1.00 -13.03 -0.11
N ASN A 44 -1.00 -11.86 0.52
CA ASN A 44 -2.10 -10.93 0.65
C ASN A 44 -1.54 -9.52 0.84
N TRP A 45 -2.41 -8.51 0.74
CA TRP A 45 -1.99 -7.12 0.78
C TRP A 45 -1.30 -6.68 2.10
N PRO A 46 -1.69 -7.13 3.31
CA PRO A 46 -0.97 -6.76 4.54
C PRO A 46 0.47 -7.29 4.55
N ASN A 47 0.66 -8.53 4.12
CA ASN A 47 1.99 -9.12 4.03
C ASN A 47 2.81 -8.47 2.91
N GLY A 48 2.18 -8.04 1.81
CA GLY A 48 2.83 -7.25 0.76
C GLY A 48 3.38 -5.92 1.27
N LEU A 49 2.64 -5.19 2.13
CA LEU A 49 3.13 -3.98 2.78
C LEU A 49 4.33 -4.24 3.69
N LEU A 50 4.30 -5.32 4.48
CA LEU A 50 5.42 -5.71 5.33
C LEU A 50 6.65 -6.07 4.49
N ALA A 51 6.47 -6.87 3.43
CA ALA A 51 7.54 -7.26 2.53
C ALA A 51 8.17 -6.03 1.86
N LYS A 52 7.35 -5.07 1.42
CA LYS A 52 7.84 -3.79 0.88
C LYS A 52 8.64 -3.01 1.94
N GLY A 53 8.12 -2.84 3.15
CA GLY A 53 8.81 -2.11 4.22
C GLY A 53 10.16 -2.72 4.60
N LEU A 54 10.24 -4.05 4.65
CA LEU A 54 11.48 -4.78 4.87
C LEU A 54 12.45 -4.60 3.69
N ALA A 55 11.97 -4.69 2.44
CA ALA A 55 12.79 -4.45 1.26
C ALA A 55 13.32 -3.00 1.19
N ASP A 56 12.51 -2.00 1.53
CA ASP A 56 12.94 -0.60 1.60
C ASP A 56 14.06 -0.42 2.65
N TYR A 57 13.92 -1.04 3.83
CA TYR A 57 14.98 -1.02 4.85
C TYR A 57 16.26 -1.69 4.34
N TYR A 58 16.15 -2.86 3.72
CA TYR A 58 17.28 -3.58 3.11
C TYR A 58 18.03 -2.67 2.14
N MET A 59 17.32 -1.97 1.26
CA MET A 59 17.92 -1.14 0.21
C MET A 59 18.73 0.03 0.78
N GLN A 60 18.36 0.55 1.96
CA GLN A 60 19.11 1.60 2.66
C GLN A 60 20.28 1.05 3.51
N HIS A 61 20.30 -0.26 3.81
CA HIS A 61 21.22 -0.86 4.80
C HIS A 61 21.90 -2.16 4.31
N LYS A 62 22.18 -2.28 3.00
CA LYS A 62 22.60 -3.52 2.30
C LYS A 62 23.76 -4.34 2.91
N ASN A 63 24.51 -3.77 3.86
CA ASN A 63 25.66 -4.41 4.51
C ASN A 63 25.47 -4.72 6.01
N SER A 64 24.30 -4.42 6.58
CA SER A 64 23.99 -4.70 7.99
C SER A 64 23.66 -6.17 8.23
N GLU A 65 23.77 -6.62 9.48
CA GLU A 65 23.29 -7.94 9.91
C GLU A 65 21.78 -8.06 9.65
N GLU A 66 21.03 -7.02 10.00
CA GLU A 66 19.59 -6.92 9.78
C GLU A 66 19.22 -7.08 8.31
N ALA A 67 19.98 -6.51 7.37
CA ALA A 67 19.72 -6.68 5.95
C ALA A 67 19.88 -8.15 5.49
N ARG A 68 20.81 -8.91 6.08
CA ARG A 68 20.94 -10.34 5.77
C ARG A 68 19.76 -11.14 6.28
N GLU A 69 19.31 -10.87 7.52
CA GLU A 69 18.12 -11.50 8.12
C GLU A 69 16.87 -11.20 7.30
N ILE A 70 16.67 -9.94 6.91
CA ILE A 70 15.57 -9.50 6.05
C ILE A 70 15.57 -10.24 4.72
N LEU A 71 16.73 -10.34 4.06
CA LEU A 71 16.85 -11.02 2.78
C LEU A 71 16.44 -12.49 2.90
N ASP A 72 16.93 -13.21 3.92
CA ASP A 72 16.51 -14.59 4.19
C ASP A 72 15.00 -14.70 4.46
N CYS A 73 14.46 -13.79 5.26
CA CYS A 73 13.03 -13.76 5.56
C CYS A 73 12.17 -13.55 4.31
N LEU A 74 12.54 -12.59 3.44
CA LEU A 74 11.86 -12.34 2.17
C LEU A 74 11.95 -13.54 1.24
N LYS A 75 13.14 -14.15 1.08
CA LYS A 75 13.33 -15.37 0.27
C LYS A 75 12.44 -16.50 0.77
N ARG A 76 12.46 -16.79 2.07
CA ARG A 76 11.61 -17.82 2.70
C ARG A 76 10.12 -17.56 2.47
N TYR A 77 9.68 -16.31 2.55
CA TYR A 77 8.29 -15.94 2.33
C TYR A 77 7.85 -16.18 0.88
N TYR A 78 8.62 -15.69 -0.09
CA TYR A 78 8.27 -15.77 -1.51
C TYR A 78 8.54 -17.15 -2.13
N ASP A 79 9.63 -17.84 -1.76
CA ASP A 79 9.91 -19.19 -2.25
C ASP A 79 8.79 -20.17 -1.87
N ARG A 80 8.21 -20.01 -0.68
CA ARG A 80 7.03 -20.77 -0.26
C ARG A 80 5.81 -20.53 -1.16
N TRP A 81 5.62 -19.30 -1.67
CA TRP A 81 4.53 -18.96 -2.58
C TRP A 81 4.81 -19.45 -4.01
N ILE A 82 6.05 -19.29 -4.47
CA ILE A 82 6.53 -19.75 -5.78
C ILE A 82 6.41 -21.26 -5.90
N ASN A 83 6.82 -22.01 -4.86
CA ASN A 83 6.67 -23.46 -4.79
C ASN A 83 5.20 -23.93 -4.81
N LYS A 84 4.26 -23.02 -4.52
CA LYS A 84 2.80 -23.23 -4.63
C LYS A 84 2.21 -22.61 -5.91
N GLN A 85 3.05 -22.40 -6.92
CA GLN A 85 2.70 -21.95 -8.26
C GLN A 85 2.23 -20.49 -8.38
N CYS A 86 2.48 -19.65 -7.36
CA CYS A 86 2.15 -18.21 -7.35
C CYS A 86 0.66 -17.92 -7.63
N LYS A 87 -0.26 -18.61 -6.93
CA LYS A 87 -1.68 -18.40 -7.17
C LYS A 87 -2.14 -17.02 -6.69
N LEU A 88 -2.70 -16.24 -7.60
CA LEU A 88 -3.32 -14.94 -7.32
C LEU A 88 -4.83 -15.09 -7.20
N TYR A 89 -5.42 -14.42 -6.21
CA TYR A 89 -6.86 -14.47 -5.96
C TYR A 89 -7.52 -13.13 -6.14
N PHE A 90 -6.80 -12.07 -5.78
CA PHE A 90 -7.33 -10.73 -5.75
C PHE A 90 -6.30 -9.72 -6.25
N LEU A 91 -6.81 -8.58 -6.68
CA LEU A 91 -6.03 -7.51 -7.30
C LEU A 91 -5.10 -6.80 -6.30
N ASP A 92 -5.50 -6.76 -5.03
CA ASP A 92 -4.73 -6.27 -3.89
C ASP A 92 -3.49 -7.11 -3.57
N ASP A 93 -3.40 -8.35 -4.04
CA ASP A 93 -2.19 -9.17 -3.91
C ASP A 93 -0.99 -8.55 -4.67
N ALA A 94 -1.24 -7.64 -5.62
CA ALA A 94 -0.24 -7.00 -6.46
C ALA A 94 0.81 -6.19 -5.68
N VAL A 95 0.49 -5.67 -4.49
CA VAL A 95 1.46 -4.94 -3.65
C VAL A 95 2.66 -5.83 -3.28
N SER A 96 2.45 -7.16 -3.23
CA SER A 96 3.52 -8.13 -3.01
C SER A 96 4.54 -8.16 -4.15
N GLY A 97 4.17 -7.70 -5.34
CA GLY A 97 5.06 -7.59 -6.49
C GLY A 97 6.19 -6.56 -6.28
N MET A 98 5.99 -5.56 -5.42
CA MET A 98 6.99 -4.52 -5.17
C MET A 98 8.31 -5.11 -4.66
N ALA A 99 8.25 -5.97 -3.65
CA ALA A 99 9.44 -6.62 -3.07
C ALA A 99 9.94 -7.81 -3.90
N LEU A 100 9.10 -8.43 -4.75
CA LEU A 100 9.57 -9.44 -5.72
C LEU A 100 10.51 -8.84 -6.76
N ILE A 101 10.18 -7.64 -7.25
CA ILE A 101 11.05 -6.91 -8.17
C ILE A 101 12.38 -6.59 -7.48
N ASP A 102 12.35 -6.13 -6.22
CA ASP A 102 13.58 -5.87 -5.46
C ASP A 102 14.40 -7.15 -5.26
N LEU A 103 13.77 -8.26 -4.87
CA LEU A 103 14.46 -9.55 -4.72
C LEU A 103 15.13 -9.99 -6.02
N HIS A 104 14.48 -9.81 -7.16
CA HIS A 104 15.10 -10.10 -8.45
C HIS A 104 16.34 -9.20 -8.68
N GLN A 105 16.21 -7.89 -8.47
CA GLN A 105 17.34 -6.96 -8.63
C GLN A 105 18.50 -7.23 -7.66
N ILE A 106 18.19 -7.71 -6.45
CA ILE A 106 19.19 -8.02 -5.41
C ILE A 106 19.91 -9.34 -5.69
N THR A 107 19.18 -10.37 -6.12
CA THR A 107 19.70 -11.75 -6.17
C THR A 107 20.04 -12.23 -7.58
N GLY A 108 19.46 -11.63 -8.62
CA GLY A 108 19.49 -12.14 -9.98
C GLY A 108 18.71 -13.43 -10.21
N GLU A 109 17.96 -13.93 -9.21
CA GLU A 109 17.21 -15.18 -9.34
C GLU A 109 15.92 -14.97 -10.18
N GLU A 110 15.89 -15.50 -11.40
CA GLU A 110 14.79 -15.32 -12.38
C GLU A 110 13.41 -15.76 -11.85
N LYS A 111 13.36 -16.68 -10.88
CA LYS A 111 12.11 -17.13 -10.25
C LYS A 111 11.29 -15.97 -9.65
N TYR A 112 11.95 -14.92 -9.15
CA TYR A 112 11.26 -13.76 -8.59
C TYR A 112 10.66 -12.87 -9.69
N LYS A 113 11.39 -12.69 -10.81
CA LYS A 113 10.84 -12.03 -11.99
C LYS A 113 9.66 -12.79 -12.55
N GLN A 114 9.77 -14.10 -12.75
CA GLN A 114 8.65 -14.94 -13.21
C GLN A 114 7.41 -14.84 -12.32
N ALA A 115 7.60 -14.68 -11.00
CA ALA A 115 6.51 -14.43 -10.08
C ALA A 115 5.88 -13.03 -10.27
N ALA A 116 6.69 -12.00 -10.51
CA ALA A 116 6.22 -10.65 -10.85
C ALA A 116 5.49 -10.63 -12.21
N ASP A 117 6.01 -11.34 -13.23
CA ASP A 117 5.40 -11.48 -14.56
C ASP A 117 3.97 -12.06 -14.46
N LYS A 118 3.73 -12.99 -13.53
CA LYS A 118 2.39 -13.53 -13.26
C LYS A 118 1.44 -12.49 -12.69
N ILE A 119 1.93 -11.61 -11.81
CA ILE A 119 1.12 -10.50 -11.26
C ILE A 119 0.80 -9.49 -12.37
N ALA A 120 1.79 -9.10 -13.17
CA ALA A 120 1.59 -8.17 -14.27
C ALA A 120 0.57 -8.73 -15.28
N ARG A 121 0.71 -9.99 -15.70
CA ARG A 121 -0.24 -10.65 -16.59
C ARG A 121 -1.65 -10.69 -16.01
N PHE A 122 -1.79 -11.07 -14.73
CA PHE A 122 -3.08 -11.10 -14.05
C PHE A 122 -3.79 -9.74 -14.10
N LEU A 123 -3.06 -8.64 -13.92
CA LEU A 123 -3.61 -7.29 -13.97
C LEU A 123 -3.94 -6.83 -15.40
N MET A 124 -3.10 -7.19 -16.37
CA MET A 124 -3.32 -6.85 -17.79
C MET A 124 -4.52 -7.60 -18.39
N GLU A 125 -4.82 -8.80 -17.90
CA GLU A 125 -5.96 -9.62 -18.32
C GLU A 125 -7.23 -9.35 -17.47
N HIS A 126 -7.14 -8.48 -16.47
CA HIS A 126 -8.26 -8.17 -15.58
C HIS A 126 -9.32 -7.35 -16.33
N GLU A 127 -10.59 -7.60 -16.05
CA GLU A 127 -11.69 -6.87 -16.70
C GLU A 127 -11.64 -5.37 -16.36
N THR A 128 -12.08 -4.54 -17.28
CA THR A 128 -12.17 -3.09 -17.10
C THR A 128 -13.61 -2.62 -17.18
N ASP A 129 -13.92 -1.54 -16.46
CA ASP A 129 -15.14 -0.78 -16.69
C ASP A 129 -15.06 0.03 -18.01
N ARG A 130 -16.11 0.76 -18.35
CA ARG A 130 -16.16 1.59 -19.57
C ARG A 130 -15.14 2.74 -19.60
N SER A 131 -14.51 3.10 -18.47
CA SER A 131 -13.43 4.08 -18.38
C SER A 131 -12.02 3.46 -18.49
N GLY A 132 -11.94 2.13 -18.53
CA GLY A 132 -10.67 1.41 -18.43
C GLY A 132 -10.19 1.19 -17.00
N SER A 133 -11.01 1.45 -15.97
CA SER A 133 -10.64 1.21 -14.58
C SER A 133 -10.83 -0.25 -14.19
N LEU A 134 -9.99 -0.76 -13.28
CA LEU A 134 -10.01 -2.16 -12.82
C LEU A 134 -11.01 -2.33 -11.65
N PRO A 135 -12.14 -3.03 -11.83
CA PRO A 135 -13.07 -3.31 -10.73
C PRO A 135 -12.40 -4.11 -9.61
N TYR A 136 -12.57 -3.67 -8.37
CA TYR A 136 -11.80 -4.20 -7.23
C TYR A 136 -12.10 -5.67 -6.91
N ARG A 137 -13.36 -6.08 -7.12
CA ARG A 137 -13.85 -7.46 -6.94
C ARG A 137 -14.79 -7.84 -8.10
N PRO A 138 -14.27 -8.15 -9.30
CA PRO A 138 -15.06 -8.33 -10.52
C PRO A 138 -16.18 -9.37 -10.38
N LYS A 139 -15.91 -10.45 -9.63
CA LYS A 139 -16.89 -11.52 -9.36
C LYS A 139 -18.15 -11.06 -8.61
N GLN A 140 -18.15 -9.88 -7.99
CA GLN A 140 -19.33 -9.30 -7.33
C GLN A 140 -20.23 -8.55 -8.32
N LYS A 141 -19.76 -8.27 -9.55
CA LYS A 141 -20.51 -7.57 -10.61
C LYS A 141 -21.11 -6.22 -10.17
N ASN A 142 -20.42 -5.52 -9.28
CA ASN A 142 -20.83 -4.21 -8.77
C ASN A 142 -20.06 -3.03 -9.37
N GLY A 143 -18.98 -3.28 -10.13
CA GLY A 143 -18.22 -2.22 -10.81
C GLY A 143 -17.50 -1.23 -9.88
N TYR A 144 -17.29 -1.59 -8.61
CA TYR A 144 -16.68 -0.64 -7.67
C TYR A 144 -15.17 -0.50 -7.87
N ILE A 145 -14.71 0.75 -7.92
CA ILE A 145 -13.31 1.16 -7.95
C ILE A 145 -12.95 1.78 -6.60
N PHE A 146 -11.89 1.31 -5.95
CA PHE A 146 -11.49 1.75 -4.60
C PHE A 146 -10.20 2.58 -4.64
N ALA A 147 -10.05 3.52 -3.70
CA ALA A 147 -8.79 4.25 -3.49
C ALA A 147 -7.63 3.28 -3.16
N ASP A 148 -7.93 2.22 -2.40
CA ASP A 148 -7.01 1.16 -1.99
C ASP A 148 -6.31 0.51 -3.20
N MET A 149 -7.05 0.35 -4.31
CA MET A 149 -6.52 -0.21 -5.55
C MET A 149 -5.33 0.61 -6.07
N ILE A 150 -5.43 1.93 -6.03
CA ILE A 150 -4.38 2.84 -6.51
C ILE A 150 -3.09 2.61 -5.73
N GLY A 151 -3.18 2.47 -4.41
CA GLY A 151 -2.03 2.25 -3.56
C GLY A 151 -1.39 0.86 -3.65
N MET A 152 -2.18 -0.16 -4.00
CA MET A 152 -1.70 -1.55 -4.06
C MET A 152 -1.22 -1.97 -5.45
N VAL A 153 -1.74 -1.35 -6.52
CA VAL A 153 -1.57 -1.85 -7.90
C VAL A 153 -0.74 -0.91 -8.76
N CYS A 154 -1.04 0.39 -8.74
CA CYS A 154 -0.34 1.35 -9.60
C CYS A 154 1.18 1.41 -9.33
N PRO A 155 1.66 1.38 -8.07
CA PRO A 155 3.09 1.28 -7.77
C PRO A 155 3.76 0.08 -8.41
N PHE A 156 3.12 -1.09 -8.29
CA PHE A 156 3.64 -2.34 -8.84
C PHE A 156 3.73 -2.27 -10.36
N LEU A 157 2.67 -1.86 -11.03
CA LEU A 157 2.65 -1.73 -12.49
C LEU A 157 3.71 -0.74 -13.00
N CYS A 158 3.85 0.44 -12.37
CA CYS A 158 4.87 1.41 -12.76
C CYS A 158 6.29 0.86 -12.53
N LYS A 159 6.55 0.25 -11.37
CA LYS A 159 7.85 -0.34 -11.06
C LYS A 159 8.20 -1.49 -12.01
N TYR A 160 7.24 -2.37 -12.30
CA TYR A 160 7.40 -3.48 -13.25
C TYR A 160 7.74 -2.96 -14.64
N GLY A 161 6.92 -2.03 -15.16
CA GLY A 161 7.13 -1.47 -16.49
C GLY A 161 8.44 -0.72 -16.64
N SER A 162 8.85 0.05 -15.61
CA SER A 162 10.15 0.73 -15.59
C SER A 162 11.33 -0.25 -15.51
N THR A 163 11.23 -1.32 -14.72
CA THR A 163 12.33 -2.28 -14.51
C THR A 163 12.52 -3.22 -15.71
N TYR A 164 11.42 -3.60 -16.37
CA TYR A 164 11.43 -4.61 -17.45
C TYR A 164 11.01 -4.05 -18.82
N SER A 165 10.98 -2.72 -18.96
CA SER A 165 10.67 -2.01 -20.20
C SER A 165 9.29 -2.36 -20.80
N ASP A 166 8.28 -2.58 -19.95
CA ASP A 166 6.90 -2.85 -20.36
C ASP A 166 6.00 -1.63 -20.13
N MET A 167 5.97 -0.75 -21.12
CA MET A 167 5.20 0.50 -21.04
C MET A 167 3.68 0.31 -21.00
N ASN A 168 3.16 -0.87 -21.36
CA ASN A 168 1.72 -1.14 -21.27
C ASN A 168 1.26 -1.16 -19.81
N THR A 169 2.09 -1.74 -18.93
CA THR A 169 1.80 -1.73 -17.49
C THR A 169 1.82 -0.32 -16.90
N VAL A 170 2.78 0.52 -17.33
CA VAL A 170 2.83 1.95 -16.94
C VAL A 170 1.59 2.69 -17.43
N ASN A 171 1.16 2.47 -18.67
CA ASN A 171 -0.04 3.08 -19.23
C ASN A 171 -1.30 2.69 -18.45
N LEU A 172 -1.43 1.41 -18.07
CA LEU A 172 -2.54 0.93 -17.25
C LEU A 172 -2.57 1.64 -15.89
N ALA A 173 -1.43 1.75 -15.22
CA ALA A 173 -1.32 2.44 -13.93
C ALA A 173 -1.69 3.92 -14.03
N VAL A 174 -1.21 4.62 -15.07
CA VAL A 174 -1.55 6.02 -15.35
C VAL A 174 -3.06 6.20 -15.52
N ALA A 175 -3.71 5.32 -16.29
CA ALA A 175 -5.15 5.36 -16.48
C ALA A 175 -5.90 5.18 -15.15
N GLN A 176 -5.48 4.24 -14.30
CA GLN A 176 -6.10 4.03 -12.98
C GLN A 176 -6.00 5.27 -12.09
N ILE A 177 -4.81 5.90 -12.03
CA ILE A 177 -4.60 7.10 -11.21
C ILE A 177 -5.45 8.26 -11.73
N GLN A 178 -5.42 8.52 -13.04
CA GLN A 178 -6.18 9.61 -13.64
C GLN A 178 -7.69 9.43 -13.46
N ASN A 179 -8.20 8.22 -13.68
CA ASN A 179 -9.61 7.90 -13.49
C ASN A 179 -10.03 8.08 -12.02
N PHE A 180 -9.20 7.67 -11.06
CA PHE A 180 -9.55 7.88 -9.65
C PHE A 180 -9.54 9.36 -9.26
N VAL A 181 -8.60 10.15 -9.77
CA VAL A 181 -8.57 11.61 -9.54
C VAL A 181 -9.81 12.29 -10.14
N GLU A 182 -10.24 11.86 -11.32
CA GLU A 182 -11.41 12.42 -11.99
C GLU A 182 -12.73 12.01 -11.31
N PHE A 183 -12.91 10.72 -11.07
CA PHE A 183 -14.21 10.15 -10.66
C PHE A 183 -14.33 9.88 -9.16
N GLY A 184 -13.22 9.67 -8.45
CA GLY A 184 -13.20 9.28 -7.04
C GLY A 184 -13.09 10.45 -6.04
N MET A 185 -12.83 11.66 -6.51
CA MET A 185 -12.58 12.83 -5.64
C MET A 185 -13.83 13.64 -5.36
N ASP A 186 -13.90 14.24 -4.17
CA ASP A 186 -14.91 15.24 -3.82
C ASP A 186 -14.48 16.64 -4.30
N ALA A 187 -15.34 17.30 -5.08
CA ALA A 187 -15.00 18.58 -5.72
C ALA A 187 -14.90 19.75 -4.75
N LYS A 188 -15.53 19.67 -3.56
CA LYS A 188 -15.51 20.76 -2.57
C LYS A 188 -14.29 20.67 -1.68
N THR A 189 -13.97 19.47 -1.22
CA THR A 189 -12.90 19.24 -0.25
C THR A 189 -11.58 18.85 -0.90
N ASN A 190 -11.55 18.42 -2.17
CA ASN A 190 -10.39 17.79 -2.81
C ASN A 190 -9.85 16.57 -2.04
N LEU A 191 -10.71 15.91 -1.26
CA LEU A 191 -10.41 14.64 -0.60
C LEU A 191 -11.13 13.49 -1.32
N PRO A 192 -10.56 12.27 -1.30
CA PRO A 192 -11.18 11.13 -1.94
C PRO A 192 -12.40 10.64 -1.16
N TYR A 193 -13.40 10.16 -1.91
CA TYR A 193 -14.32 9.13 -1.41
C TYR A 193 -13.56 7.80 -1.26
N HIS A 194 -14.13 6.83 -0.55
CA HIS A 194 -13.51 5.49 -0.45
C HIS A 194 -13.47 4.79 -1.82
N GLY A 195 -14.51 4.99 -2.63
CA GLY A 195 -14.55 4.49 -3.99
C GLY A 195 -15.73 5.05 -4.78
N TYR A 196 -15.86 4.62 -6.02
CA TYR A 196 -16.95 5.03 -6.92
C TYR A 196 -17.39 3.87 -7.82
N GLN A 197 -18.50 4.08 -8.52
CA GLN A 197 -18.93 3.25 -9.63
C GLN A 197 -19.01 4.13 -10.89
N TYR A 198 -18.29 3.74 -11.93
CA TYR A 198 -18.19 4.56 -13.14
C TYR A 198 -19.53 4.65 -13.88
N GLU A 199 -20.28 3.53 -13.98
CA GLU A 199 -21.44 3.44 -14.85
C GLU A 199 -22.57 4.42 -14.51
N ASN A 200 -22.75 4.74 -13.22
CA ASN A 200 -23.77 5.64 -12.72
C ASN A 200 -23.19 6.92 -12.09
N GLY A 201 -21.86 7.07 -12.05
CA GLY A 201 -21.18 8.23 -11.48
C GLY A 201 -21.33 8.39 -9.96
N ILE A 202 -21.81 7.37 -9.24
CA ILE A 202 -22.02 7.44 -7.80
C ILE A 202 -20.70 7.20 -7.06
N LYS A 203 -20.43 8.06 -6.08
CA LYS A 203 -19.28 7.98 -5.17
C LYS A 203 -19.74 7.51 -3.80
N TYR A 204 -18.95 6.68 -3.13
CA TYR A 204 -19.34 5.98 -1.92
C TYR A 204 -18.30 6.10 -0.81
N GLY A 205 -18.79 5.98 0.42
CA GLY A 205 -17.98 6.06 1.63
C GLY A 205 -17.84 7.46 2.16
N ILE A 206 -17.23 7.58 3.32
CA ILE A 206 -16.99 8.90 3.92
C ILE A 206 -15.87 9.61 3.17
N ILE A 207 -16.03 10.92 2.98
CA ILE A 207 -15.00 11.78 2.38
C ILE A 207 -13.82 11.87 3.34
N GLY A 208 -12.61 11.68 2.81
CA GLY A 208 -11.39 11.82 3.59
C GLY A 208 -11.19 10.74 4.64
N TRP A 209 -11.67 9.51 4.39
CA TRP A 209 -11.25 8.36 5.20
C TRP A 209 -9.72 8.23 5.14
N GLY A 210 -9.05 8.38 6.28
CA GLY A 210 -7.61 8.59 6.39
C GLY A 210 -6.80 7.48 5.73
N ARG A 211 -7.23 6.23 5.82
CA ARG A 211 -6.52 5.11 5.17
C ARG A 211 -6.73 5.08 3.65
N ALA A 212 -7.91 5.40 3.13
CA ALA A 212 -8.08 5.58 1.67
C ALA A 212 -7.24 6.74 1.14
N VAL A 213 -7.14 7.85 1.88
CA VAL A 213 -6.21 8.94 1.54
C VAL A 213 -4.78 8.44 1.51
N GLY A 214 -4.36 7.69 2.54
CA GLY A 214 -3.04 7.08 2.60
C GLY A 214 -2.74 6.21 1.37
N TRP A 215 -3.68 5.35 0.98
CA TRP A 215 -3.52 4.52 -0.21
C TRP A 215 -3.39 5.33 -1.49
N LEU A 216 -4.25 6.33 -1.70
CA LEU A 216 -4.19 7.19 -2.86
C LEU A 216 -2.83 7.91 -2.94
N LEU A 217 -2.38 8.51 -1.83
CA LEU A 217 -1.12 9.23 -1.79
C LEU A 217 0.08 8.31 -2.02
N MET A 218 0.13 7.14 -1.36
CA MET A 218 1.21 6.18 -1.60
C MET A 218 1.23 5.70 -3.05
N GLY A 219 0.05 5.42 -3.62
CA GLY A 219 -0.10 5.00 -5.01
C GLY A 219 0.48 6.02 -5.97
N MET A 220 0.10 7.29 -5.80
CA MET A 220 0.60 8.38 -6.64
C MET A 220 2.10 8.64 -6.42
N SER A 221 2.57 8.70 -5.17
CA SER A 221 3.97 9.01 -4.86
C SER A 221 4.93 7.94 -5.37
N GLU A 222 4.56 6.67 -5.21
CA GLU A 222 5.37 5.54 -5.70
C GLU A 222 5.33 5.44 -7.21
N SER A 223 4.15 5.57 -7.84
CA SER A 223 4.05 5.55 -9.30
C SER A 223 4.85 6.67 -9.95
N LEU A 224 4.79 7.89 -9.43
CA LEU A 224 5.59 9.03 -9.91
C LEU A 224 7.10 8.78 -9.80
N ALA A 225 7.57 7.92 -8.90
CA ALA A 225 8.98 7.57 -8.80
C ALA A 225 9.49 6.70 -9.96
N TYR A 226 8.59 6.09 -10.74
CA TYR A 226 8.91 5.18 -11.84
C TYR A 226 8.35 5.63 -13.20
N ILE A 227 7.48 6.63 -13.23
CA ILE A 227 7.02 7.25 -14.48
C ILE A 227 8.11 8.21 -14.97
N GLU A 228 8.49 8.08 -16.24
CA GLU A 228 9.44 9.00 -16.88
C GLU A 228 8.93 10.44 -16.88
N GLU A 229 9.78 11.38 -16.46
CA GLU A 229 9.41 12.81 -16.32
C GLU A 229 9.04 13.48 -17.65
N THR A 230 9.53 12.95 -18.78
CA THR A 230 9.24 13.45 -20.13
C THR A 230 7.82 13.12 -20.60
N ARG A 231 7.11 12.22 -19.90
CA ARG A 231 5.76 11.82 -20.29
C ARG A 231 4.75 12.90 -19.91
N PRO A 232 3.81 13.28 -20.79
CA PRO A 232 2.77 14.26 -20.46
C PRO A 232 1.96 13.90 -19.20
N SER A 233 1.73 12.59 -18.97
CA SER A 233 1.01 12.11 -17.79
C SER A 233 1.73 12.38 -16.46
N TYR A 234 3.07 12.48 -16.48
CA TYR A 234 3.86 12.74 -15.26
C TYR A 234 3.45 14.06 -14.62
N GLU A 235 3.47 15.16 -15.39
CA GLU A 235 3.18 16.49 -14.84
C GLU A 235 1.70 16.60 -14.40
N VAL A 236 0.77 16.00 -15.15
CA VAL A 236 -0.66 15.95 -14.77
C VAL A 236 -0.85 15.26 -13.42
N ILE A 237 -0.26 14.08 -13.23
CA ILE A 237 -0.36 13.31 -11.98
C ILE A 237 0.37 14.04 -10.85
N LYS A 238 1.56 14.59 -11.10
CA LYS A 238 2.34 15.35 -10.13
C LYS A 238 1.57 16.56 -9.61
N GLN A 239 0.93 17.33 -10.48
CA GLN A 239 0.12 18.47 -10.05
C GLN A 239 -1.11 18.05 -9.25
N ALA A 240 -1.81 16.98 -9.67
CA ALA A 240 -2.93 16.44 -8.90
C ALA A 240 -2.47 15.97 -7.51
N TYR A 241 -1.37 15.22 -7.44
CA TYR A 241 -0.78 14.74 -6.20
C TYR A 241 -0.43 15.90 -5.25
N ARG A 242 0.25 16.94 -5.75
CA ARG A 242 0.61 18.13 -4.96
C ARG A 242 -0.60 18.81 -4.34
N ARG A 243 -1.67 19.02 -5.12
CA ARG A 243 -2.92 19.62 -4.61
C ARG A 243 -3.54 18.78 -3.50
N ILE A 244 -3.53 17.45 -3.63
CA ILE A 244 -4.06 16.56 -2.60
C ILE A 244 -3.18 16.61 -1.35
N VAL A 245 -1.84 16.57 -1.49
CA VAL A 245 -0.91 16.69 -0.36
C VAL A 245 -1.12 18.00 0.40
N ASP A 246 -1.19 19.14 -0.29
CA ASP A 246 -1.41 20.46 0.32
C ASP A 246 -2.69 20.47 1.16
N LYS A 247 -3.76 19.85 0.63
CA LYS A 247 -5.03 19.75 1.33
C LYS A 247 -4.97 18.80 2.53
N VAL A 248 -4.33 17.65 2.38
CA VAL A 248 -4.17 16.65 3.45
C VAL A 248 -3.35 17.23 4.60
N GLU A 249 -2.24 17.92 4.33
CA GLU A 249 -1.39 18.52 5.36
C GLU A 249 -2.10 19.56 6.25
N ALA A 250 -3.16 20.20 5.75
CA ALA A 250 -4.01 21.10 6.53
C ALA A 250 -4.81 20.36 7.63
N TYR A 251 -4.97 19.04 7.50
CA TYR A 251 -5.67 18.20 8.46
C TYR A 251 -4.74 17.52 9.49
N GLN A 252 -3.41 17.68 9.37
CA GLN A 252 -2.49 17.17 10.40
C GLN A 252 -2.82 17.84 11.75
N ARG A 253 -2.96 17.02 12.80
CA ARG A 253 -3.26 17.50 14.14
C ARG A 253 -2.03 18.10 14.81
N GLU A 254 -2.24 18.83 15.90
CA GLU A 254 -1.15 19.42 16.70
C GLU A 254 -0.18 18.36 17.22
N ASN A 255 -0.69 17.18 17.59
CA ASN A 255 0.12 16.04 18.01
C ASN A 255 0.88 15.36 16.85
N GLY A 256 0.82 15.89 15.62
CA GLY A 256 1.53 15.38 14.45
C GLY A 256 0.83 14.25 13.69
N LEU A 257 -0.23 13.64 14.26
CA LEU A 257 -0.92 12.49 13.67
C LEU A 257 -2.16 12.91 12.87
N TYR A 258 -2.73 11.97 12.12
CA TYR A 258 -3.99 12.13 11.39
C TYR A 258 -5.10 11.30 12.03
N SER A 259 -6.32 11.85 12.02
CA SER A 259 -7.54 11.15 12.43
C SER A 259 -7.96 10.09 11.41
N TRP A 260 -8.72 9.09 11.86
CA TRP A 260 -9.27 8.03 11.01
C TRP A 260 -10.11 8.57 9.83
N GLN A 261 -10.78 9.71 10.02
CA GLN A 261 -11.33 10.57 8.99
C GLN A 261 -10.63 11.93 9.13
N LEU A 262 -10.02 12.46 8.07
CA LEU A 262 -9.13 13.62 8.16
C LEU A 262 -9.83 14.86 8.76
N GLU A 263 -11.09 15.07 8.40
CA GLU A 263 -11.87 16.23 8.86
C GLU A 263 -12.31 16.09 10.33
N ALA A 264 -12.42 14.86 10.85
CA ALA A 264 -12.83 14.56 12.22
C ALA A 264 -11.63 14.67 13.19
N LYS A 265 -11.07 15.88 13.35
CA LYS A 265 -9.87 16.13 14.17
C LYS A 265 -10.03 15.77 15.65
N GLU A 266 -11.25 15.80 16.18
CA GLU A 266 -11.59 15.37 17.54
C GLU A 266 -11.74 13.85 17.67
N GLY A 267 -11.86 13.15 16.54
CA GLY A 267 -11.95 11.70 16.49
C GLY A 267 -10.63 11.00 16.82
N PRO A 268 -10.66 9.66 16.93
CA PRO A 268 -9.47 8.84 17.15
C PRO A 268 -8.45 9.00 16.00
N VAL A 269 -7.16 8.98 16.36
CA VAL A 269 -6.08 8.89 15.38
C VAL A 269 -6.07 7.51 14.72
N ASP A 270 -5.58 7.47 13.49
CA ASP A 270 -5.28 6.21 12.80
C ASP A 270 -3.80 6.23 12.39
N THR A 271 -3.00 5.42 13.06
CA THR A 271 -1.57 5.33 12.77
C THR A 271 -1.28 4.67 11.42
N SER A 272 -2.22 3.94 10.81
CA SER A 272 -2.05 3.46 9.43
C SER A 272 -2.20 4.59 8.42
N ALA A 273 -3.26 5.40 8.54
CA ALA A 273 -3.42 6.61 7.74
C ALA A 273 -2.19 7.52 7.88
N THR A 274 -1.75 7.75 9.12
CA THR A 274 -0.58 8.59 9.39
C THR A 274 0.69 8.03 8.75
N ALA A 275 0.98 6.74 8.92
CA ALA A 275 2.16 6.11 8.34
C ALA A 275 2.17 6.21 6.81
N MET A 276 1.04 5.91 6.15
CA MET A 276 0.92 5.96 4.69
C MET A 276 1.06 7.37 4.13
N ILE A 277 0.39 8.36 4.73
CA ILE A 277 0.44 9.76 4.31
C ILE A 277 1.86 10.30 4.44
N LEU A 278 2.50 10.09 5.60
CA LEU A 278 3.85 10.59 5.85
C LEU A 278 4.89 9.88 5.00
N TYR A 279 4.73 8.57 4.77
CA TYR A 279 5.56 7.82 3.84
C TYR A 279 5.50 8.41 2.43
N ALA A 280 4.29 8.68 1.90
CA ALA A 280 4.13 9.26 0.58
C ALA A 280 4.81 10.64 0.48
N ILE A 281 4.66 11.50 1.49
CA ILE A 281 5.32 12.81 1.54
C ILE A 281 6.85 12.63 1.58
N ALA A 282 7.37 11.75 2.44
CA ALA A 282 8.80 11.49 2.53
C ALA A 282 9.37 10.96 1.20
N ARG A 283 8.67 10.02 0.55
CA ARG A 283 9.04 9.49 -0.75
C ARG A 283 9.07 10.58 -1.82
N SER A 284 8.09 11.46 -1.83
CA SER A 284 8.04 12.55 -2.80
C SER A 284 9.05 13.67 -2.54
N LEU A 285 9.51 13.85 -1.29
CA LEU A 285 10.65 14.72 -0.98
C LEU A 285 11.96 14.11 -1.50
N ASP A 286 12.15 12.81 -1.34
CA ASP A 286 13.31 12.06 -1.84
C ASP A 286 13.39 12.08 -3.37
N THR A 287 12.26 11.89 -4.05
CA THR A 287 12.18 11.93 -5.53
C THR A 287 11.99 13.34 -6.11
N LYS A 288 12.04 14.39 -5.28
CA LYS A 288 11.87 15.81 -5.69
C LYS A 288 10.53 16.13 -6.39
N VAL A 289 9.54 15.26 -6.24
CA VAL A 289 8.13 15.53 -6.62
C VAL A 289 7.55 16.64 -5.74
N LEU A 290 7.92 16.65 -4.46
CA LEU A 290 7.64 17.69 -3.48
C LEU A 290 8.90 18.49 -3.13
N ILE A 291 8.71 19.75 -2.77
CA ILE A 291 9.80 20.66 -2.36
C ILE A 291 9.95 20.70 -0.83
N GLY A 292 11.03 21.32 -0.34
CA GLY A 292 11.41 21.27 1.08
C GLY A 292 10.38 21.81 2.09
N ILE A 293 9.36 22.56 1.67
CA ILE A 293 8.34 23.13 2.57
C ILE A 293 7.55 22.08 3.34
N HIS A 294 7.38 20.87 2.77
CA HIS A 294 6.64 19.77 3.38
C HIS A 294 7.46 19.02 4.45
N ARG A 295 8.78 19.24 4.51
CA ARG A 295 9.69 18.47 5.38
C ARG A 295 9.36 18.63 6.86
N SER A 296 9.08 19.84 7.32
CA SER A 296 8.81 20.11 8.75
C SER A 296 7.57 19.36 9.25
N ARG A 297 6.48 19.38 8.46
CA ARG A 297 5.23 18.66 8.78
C ARG A 297 5.43 17.15 8.77
N MET A 298 6.17 16.65 7.77
CA MET A 298 6.53 15.25 7.66
C MET A 298 7.35 14.79 8.88
N THR A 299 8.41 15.52 9.25
CA THR A 299 9.26 15.19 10.41
C THR A 299 8.46 15.18 11.71
N ARG A 300 7.64 16.20 11.95
CA ARG A 300 6.78 16.25 13.15
C ARG A 300 5.86 15.03 13.26
N GLY A 301 5.23 14.64 12.14
CA GLY A 301 4.35 13.47 12.12
C GLY A 301 5.11 12.16 12.28
N ARG A 302 6.29 12.05 11.67
CA ARG A 302 7.19 10.89 11.79
C ARG A 302 7.57 10.68 13.25
N ASP A 303 7.98 11.74 13.93
CA ASP A 303 8.41 11.67 15.33
C ASP A 303 7.25 11.27 16.24
N ALA A 304 6.06 11.86 16.02
CA ALA A 304 4.84 11.47 16.72
C ALA A 304 4.45 10.00 16.49
N LEU A 305 4.58 9.51 15.26
CA LEU A 305 4.32 8.11 14.92
C LEU A 305 5.34 7.17 15.59
N PHE A 306 6.61 7.58 15.66
CA PHE A 306 7.67 6.82 16.31
C PHE A 306 7.40 6.65 17.82
N GLN A 307 6.79 7.65 18.47
CA GLN A 307 6.34 7.54 19.87
C GLN A 307 5.17 6.58 20.09
N MET A 308 4.48 6.15 19.02
CA MET A 308 3.41 5.14 19.10
C MET A 308 3.93 3.70 19.03
N VAL A 309 5.24 3.51 18.90
CA VAL A 309 5.85 2.18 18.83
C VAL A 309 5.90 1.54 20.22
N LYS A 310 5.32 0.35 20.35
CA LYS A 310 5.37 -0.51 21.55
C LYS A 310 5.64 -1.94 21.13
N ASP A 311 6.68 -2.57 21.69
CA ASP A 311 7.07 -3.95 21.39
C ASP A 311 7.22 -4.24 19.88
N GLY A 312 7.84 -3.30 19.14
CA GLY A 312 8.00 -3.39 17.68
C GLY A 312 6.73 -3.18 16.85
N LYS A 313 5.58 -2.94 17.48
CA LYS A 313 4.29 -2.66 16.83
C LYS A 313 3.91 -1.20 16.96
N ILE A 314 2.98 -0.74 16.13
CA ILE A 314 2.45 0.63 16.19
C ILE A 314 0.99 0.57 16.65
N ASP A 315 0.72 1.20 17.80
CA ASP A 315 -0.59 1.24 18.44
C ASP A 315 -1.55 2.21 17.72
N GLN A 316 -2.82 2.25 18.12
CA GLN A 316 -3.85 3.15 17.57
C GLN A 316 -4.04 3.05 16.05
N CYS A 317 -3.80 1.87 15.48
CA CYS A 317 -4.07 1.55 14.09
C CYS A 317 -5.52 1.09 13.95
N LEU A 318 -6.28 1.71 13.05
CA LEU A 318 -7.67 1.32 12.77
C LEU A 318 -7.70 -0.08 12.12
N ALA A 319 -8.59 -0.95 12.61
CA ALA A 319 -8.83 -2.30 12.11
C ALA A 319 -9.17 -2.34 10.61
N GLU A 320 -9.03 -3.52 9.98
CA GLU A 320 -9.32 -3.72 8.57
C GLU A 320 -10.77 -3.35 8.23
N CYS A 321 -10.96 -2.79 7.03
CA CYS A 321 -12.28 -2.50 6.50
C CYS A 321 -13.03 -3.82 6.26
N GLN A 322 -14.20 -4.02 6.88
CA GLN A 322 -14.91 -5.31 6.81
C GLN A 322 -15.70 -5.51 5.50
N GLY A 323 -15.65 -4.51 4.62
CA GLY A 323 -16.35 -4.47 3.34
C GLY A 323 -16.41 -3.04 2.84
N PHE A 324 -16.98 -2.83 1.66
CA PHE A 324 -17.06 -1.49 1.09
C PHE A 324 -17.85 -0.56 2.02
N CYS A 325 -17.22 0.53 2.43
CA CYS A 325 -17.80 1.53 3.35
C CYS A 325 -18.12 1.02 4.77
N LEU A 326 -17.50 -0.09 5.22
CA LEU A 326 -17.66 -0.63 6.57
C LEU A 326 -16.39 -0.40 7.40
N TYR A 327 -16.37 0.70 8.14
CA TYR A 327 -15.21 1.18 8.91
C TYR A 327 -15.33 0.83 10.42
N PRO A 328 -14.95 -0.38 10.86
CA PRO A 328 -15.05 -0.75 12.27
C PRO A 328 -14.14 0.16 13.10
N GLN A 329 -14.71 0.90 14.06
CA GLN A 329 -13.96 1.79 14.98
C GLN A 329 -13.25 0.98 16.07
N VAL A 330 -12.42 0.03 15.66
CA VAL A 330 -11.61 -0.84 16.52
C VAL A 330 -10.15 -0.51 16.28
N TYR A 331 -9.43 -0.14 17.33
CA TYR A 331 -8.05 0.31 17.26
C TYR A 331 -7.12 -0.67 17.95
N GLY A 332 -5.95 -0.88 17.38
CA GLY A 332 -4.94 -1.78 17.94
C GLY A 332 -3.66 -1.73 17.14
N THR A 333 -3.00 -2.87 17.01
CA THR A 333 -1.73 -3.01 16.26
C THR A 333 -1.93 -3.91 15.05
N TYR A 334 -1.67 -3.41 13.85
CA TYR A 334 -1.89 -4.17 12.61
C TYR A 334 -0.75 -3.98 11.59
N PRO A 335 -0.51 -4.96 10.70
CA PRO A 335 0.56 -4.91 9.71
C PRO A 335 0.55 -3.66 8.82
N TRP A 336 -0.64 -3.13 8.52
CA TRP A 336 -0.81 -1.99 7.62
C TRP A 336 -0.49 -0.63 8.24
N SER A 337 -0.15 -0.57 9.53
CA SER A 337 0.59 0.58 10.07
C SER A 337 2.10 0.31 10.08
N LEU A 338 2.51 -0.90 10.47
CA LEU A 338 3.93 -1.28 10.58
C LEU A 338 4.69 -1.20 9.26
N GLY A 339 4.15 -1.76 8.17
CA GLY A 339 4.82 -1.78 6.86
C GLY A 339 5.18 -0.38 6.33
N PRO A 340 4.21 0.53 6.13
CA PRO A 340 4.49 1.89 5.67
C PRO A 340 5.38 2.69 6.64
N ALA A 341 5.25 2.46 7.95
CA ALA A 341 6.08 3.13 8.94
C ALA A 341 7.55 2.69 8.87
N LEU A 342 7.82 1.40 8.61
CA LEU A 342 9.18 0.92 8.36
C LEU A 342 9.80 1.62 7.15
N SER A 343 9.06 1.71 6.04
CA SER A 343 9.52 2.44 4.85
C SER A 343 9.79 3.91 5.16
N LEU A 344 8.89 4.57 5.90
CA LEU A 344 9.05 5.96 6.33
C LEU A 344 10.31 6.15 7.17
N PHE A 345 10.50 5.34 8.21
CA PHE A 345 11.63 5.48 9.11
C PHE A 345 12.95 5.14 8.42
N ALA A 346 12.99 4.10 7.58
CA ALA A 346 14.17 3.78 6.79
C ALA A 346 14.58 4.92 5.85
N LEU A 347 13.60 5.58 5.20
CA LEU A 347 13.85 6.68 4.27
C LEU A 347 14.29 7.97 4.97
N THR A 348 13.88 8.17 6.23
CA THR A 348 14.06 9.43 6.97
C THR A 348 15.04 9.33 8.13
N GLN A 349 15.71 8.19 8.30
CA GLN A 349 16.85 8.07 9.20
C GLN A 349 17.94 9.05 8.77
N GLU A 350 18.41 9.86 9.71
CA GLU A 350 19.56 10.73 9.48
C GLU A 350 20.77 9.83 9.17
N LYS A 351 21.32 9.95 7.97
CA LYS A 351 22.62 9.35 7.66
C LYS A 351 23.61 10.07 8.56
N GLY A 352 24.16 9.35 9.54
CA GLY A 352 25.15 9.90 10.45
C GLY A 352 26.25 10.60 9.65
N ASN A 353 26.52 11.86 10.01
CA ASN A 353 27.66 12.62 9.49
C ASN A 353 28.98 11.96 9.88
#